data_AF-A0A9D9X5V6-F1
#
_entry.id   AF-A0A9D9X5V6-F1
#
_cell.length_a   1.000
_cell.length_b   1.000
_cell.length_c   1.000
_cell.angle_alpha   90.00
_cell.angle_beta   90.00
_cell.angle_gamma   90.00
#
_symmetry.space_group_name_H-M   'P 1'
#
loop_
_entity.id
_entity.type
_entity.pdbx_description
1 polymer ?
#
loop_
_entity_poly.entity_id
_entity_poly.type
_entity_poly.pdbx_seq_one_letter_code
_entity_poly.pdbx_strand_id
1 'polypeptide(L)'
;MSTTPAFRHPRPRSQRGVTLIEALLSFLVIALGVLSMSRLHHHLQAHADLARQRSQALRLAQEDIETVRAYASLMQPAGAPPAASSYERIEPVASAVDQLGGLQLNTAYRLTRQIDAGSALRMKHATVGVAWTARDGTEHRAEVSTIIAGQHPALSGALALGPSALTASGGMARSARIPLTAKNLGDGRSVLKPVLVGSTAFVLDNLSGEVTQQCSEVPAGLSNGELTAEHLTHCSEARGLLLSGTVRFSNANPPDPLAANDPPLELAMGVALASAVAAADPWCGTEAQKTVLYRSGDGVHRVAVPLAAEPARVGAAAWTDLGERFVAYNCLVPAAGDPPRWSGTSTLIPFGWTIGTTAADRRICRYAWDHDGSGAIDRNDEHPADYMGVDRALLQQNFLVIRGDLACPDGAAPRMADAVGSPPTSRVATIQHQP
;
A
#
# COMPACT_ATOMS: atom_id res chain seq x y z
N MET A 1 103.69 -1.96 -74.70
CA MET A 1 102.27 -1.58 -74.48
C MET A 1 101.59 -2.69 -73.71
N SER A 2 100.66 -2.31 -72.82
CA SER A 2 99.74 -3.13 -72.01
C SER A 2 100.18 -3.49 -70.59
N THR A 3 99.71 -2.64 -69.69
CA THR A 3 99.67 -2.68 -68.22
C THR A 3 98.55 -3.59 -67.71
N THR A 4 98.88 -4.53 -66.83
CA THR A 4 97.93 -5.41 -66.11
C THR A 4 97.64 -4.82 -64.71
N PRO A 5 96.38 -4.79 -64.22
CA PRO A 5 96.06 -4.18 -62.94
C PRO A 5 96.27 -5.13 -61.76
N ALA A 6 96.73 -4.58 -60.63
CA ALA A 6 96.92 -5.30 -59.38
C ALA A 6 95.61 -5.45 -58.59
N PHE A 7 95.18 -6.69 -58.36
CA PHE A 7 94.12 -7.01 -57.39
C PHE A 7 94.68 -6.98 -55.96
N ARG A 8 94.18 -6.06 -55.13
CA ARG A 8 94.42 -6.06 -53.68
C ARG A 8 93.46 -7.04 -53.01
N HIS A 9 93.99 -8.08 -52.37
CA HIS A 9 93.23 -8.90 -51.43
C HIS A 9 93.00 -8.12 -50.11
N PRO A 10 91.77 -8.08 -49.57
CA PRO A 10 91.53 -7.58 -48.23
C PRO A 10 92.10 -8.56 -47.19
N ARG A 11 92.89 -8.02 -46.24
CA ARG A 11 93.40 -8.78 -45.09
C ARG A 11 92.23 -9.25 -44.20
N PRO A 12 92.25 -10.49 -43.69
CA PRO A 12 91.27 -10.91 -42.70
C PRO A 12 91.51 -10.13 -41.40
N ARG A 13 90.55 -9.28 -41.03
CA ARG A 13 90.51 -8.65 -39.72
C ARG A 13 90.20 -9.74 -38.69
N SER A 14 91.02 -9.79 -37.63
CA SER A 14 90.79 -10.69 -36.51
C SER A 14 89.42 -10.42 -35.89
N GLN A 15 88.56 -11.44 -35.91
CA GLN A 15 87.34 -11.47 -35.12
C GLN A 15 87.76 -11.55 -33.65
N ARG A 16 87.94 -10.39 -33.02
CA ARG A 16 88.08 -10.27 -31.56
C ARG A 16 86.70 -10.58 -30.96
N GLY A 17 86.68 -11.38 -29.88
CA GLY A 17 85.49 -11.96 -29.22
C GLY A 17 84.48 -11.00 -28.57
N VAL A 18 84.19 -9.86 -29.21
CA VAL A 18 83.12 -8.92 -28.84
C VAL A 18 81.74 -9.49 -29.17
N THR A 19 81.63 -10.35 -30.19
CA THR A 19 80.37 -11.01 -30.57
C THR A 19 79.79 -11.89 -29.46
N LEU A 20 80.66 -12.50 -28.63
CA LEU A 20 80.22 -13.33 -27.50
C LEU A 20 79.62 -12.47 -26.37
N ILE A 21 80.24 -11.33 -26.06
CA ILE A 21 79.76 -10.40 -25.02
C ILE A 21 78.46 -9.75 -25.46
N GLU A 22 78.35 -9.34 -26.72
CA GLU A 22 77.14 -8.75 -27.29
C GLU A 22 75.97 -9.75 -27.34
N ALA A 23 76.25 -11.01 -27.71
CA ALA A 23 75.26 -12.08 -27.64
C ALA A 23 74.81 -12.36 -26.19
N LEU A 24 75.72 -12.32 -25.21
CA LEU A 24 75.40 -12.48 -23.78
C LEU A 24 74.54 -11.33 -23.25
N LEU A 25 74.86 -10.09 -23.59
CA LEU A 25 74.06 -8.92 -23.20
C LEU A 25 72.68 -8.96 -23.84
N SER A 26 72.60 -9.30 -25.13
CA SER A 26 71.32 -9.46 -25.84
C SER A 26 70.48 -10.56 -25.22
N PHE A 27 71.09 -11.71 -24.89
CA PHE A 27 70.42 -12.81 -24.20
C PHE A 27 69.93 -12.39 -22.82
N LEU A 28 70.72 -11.63 -22.06
CA LEU A 28 70.32 -11.12 -20.74
C LEU A 28 69.10 -10.19 -20.84
N VAL A 29 69.09 -9.26 -21.79
CA VAL A 29 67.96 -8.34 -22.01
C VAL A 29 66.70 -9.10 -22.42
N ILE A 30 66.81 -10.08 -23.33
CA ILE A 30 65.69 -10.92 -23.74
C ILE A 30 65.18 -11.74 -22.55
N ALA A 31 66.07 -12.34 -21.75
CA ALA A 31 65.71 -13.12 -20.56
C ALA A 31 64.94 -12.26 -19.54
N LEU A 32 65.41 -11.03 -19.27
CA LEU A 32 64.73 -10.08 -18.39
C LEU A 32 63.36 -9.65 -18.94
N GLY A 33 63.26 -9.45 -20.27
CA GLY A 33 62.01 -9.15 -20.95
C GLY A 33 60.98 -10.27 -20.83
N VAL A 34 61.39 -11.52 -21.08
CA VAL A 34 60.53 -12.71 -20.98
C VAL A 34 60.09 -12.94 -19.52
N LEU A 35 60.97 -12.75 -18.54
CA LEU A 35 60.61 -12.84 -17.11
C LEU A 35 59.55 -11.80 -16.72
N SER A 36 59.71 -10.57 -17.21
CA SER A 36 58.74 -9.48 -16.95
C SER A 36 57.37 -9.78 -17.58
N MET A 37 57.34 -10.27 -18.82
CA MET A 37 56.11 -10.66 -19.51
C MET A 37 55.41 -11.85 -18.84
N SER A 38 56.16 -12.85 -18.38
CA SER A 38 55.63 -13.99 -17.63
C SER A 38 54.95 -13.54 -16.33
N ARG A 39 55.57 -12.62 -15.58
CA ARG A 39 54.98 -12.03 -14.37
C ARG A 39 53.69 -11.27 -14.67
N LEU A 40 53.66 -10.48 -15.74
CA LEU A 40 52.45 -9.78 -16.17
C LEU A 40 51.33 -10.76 -16.56
N HIS A 41 51.66 -11.81 -17.31
CA HIS A 41 50.71 -12.83 -17.71
C HIS A 41 50.07 -13.53 -16.51
N HIS A 42 50.88 -13.92 -15.51
CA HIS A 42 50.38 -14.48 -14.25
C HIS A 42 49.45 -13.50 -13.51
N HIS A 43 49.78 -12.21 -13.48
CA HIS A 43 48.95 -11.21 -12.82
C HIS A 43 47.60 -11.02 -13.53
N LEU A 44 47.59 -11.00 -14.86
CA LEU A 44 46.36 -10.90 -15.65
C LEU A 44 45.47 -12.14 -15.48
N GLN A 45 46.05 -13.33 -15.44
CA GLN A 45 45.31 -14.56 -15.15
C GLN A 45 44.68 -14.54 -13.75
N ALA A 46 45.44 -14.11 -12.74
CA ALA A 46 44.93 -14.00 -11.36
C ALA A 46 43.77 -13.01 -11.26
N HIS A 47 43.86 -11.85 -11.92
CA HIS A 47 42.75 -10.88 -11.97
C HIS A 47 41.53 -11.42 -12.72
N ALA A 48 41.75 -12.15 -13.82
CA ALA A 48 40.67 -12.79 -14.56
C ALA A 48 39.97 -13.88 -13.74
N ASP A 49 40.71 -14.65 -12.94
CA ASP A 49 40.15 -15.64 -12.01
C ASP A 49 39.36 -14.96 -10.89
N LEU A 50 39.92 -13.92 -10.27
CA LEU A 50 39.24 -13.16 -9.22
C LEU A 50 37.95 -12.49 -9.73
N ALA A 51 37.99 -11.90 -10.92
CA ALA A 51 36.80 -11.31 -11.54
C ALA A 51 35.70 -12.35 -11.80
N ARG A 52 36.09 -13.55 -12.27
CA ARG A 52 35.17 -14.69 -12.42
C ARG A 52 34.59 -15.16 -11.09
N GLN A 53 35.40 -15.26 -10.05
CA GLN A 53 34.93 -15.67 -8.73
C GLN A 53 33.97 -14.66 -8.11
N ARG A 54 34.21 -13.35 -8.32
CA ARG A 54 33.33 -12.27 -7.86
C ARG A 54 31.98 -12.28 -8.58
N SER A 55 31.97 -12.49 -9.89
CA SER A 55 30.71 -12.58 -10.64
C SER A 55 29.89 -13.81 -10.24
N GLN A 56 30.56 -14.93 -9.96
CA GLN A 56 29.93 -16.14 -9.41
C GLN A 56 29.37 -15.91 -8.00
N ALA A 57 30.12 -15.27 -7.11
CA ALA A 57 29.66 -14.93 -5.76
C ALA A 57 28.44 -14.00 -5.78
N LEU A 58 28.43 -13.00 -6.67
CA LEU A 58 27.29 -12.10 -6.83
C LEU A 58 26.06 -12.84 -7.36
N ARG A 59 26.25 -13.73 -8.35
CA ARG A 59 25.17 -14.56 -8.89
C ARG A 59 24.56 -15.46 -7.81
N LEU A 60 25.39 -16.09 -6.98
CA LEU A 60 24.95 -16.88 -5.82
C LEU A 60 24.12 -16.05 -4.84
N ALA A 61 24.60 -14.86 -4.50
CA ALA A 61 23.88 -13.96 -3.59
C ALA A 61 22.52 -13.52 -4.17
N GLN A 62 22.48 -13.21 -5.47
CA GLN A 62 21.26 -12.84 -6.17
C GLN A 62 20.26 -14.00 -6.27
N GLU A 63 20.71 -15.20 -6.60
CA GLU A 63 19.88 -16.40 -6.66
C GLU A 63 19.20 -16.71 -5.32
N ASP A 64 19.96 -16.57 -4.22
CA ASP A 64 19.41 -16.73 -2.86
C ASP A 64 18.36 -15.66 -2.53
N ILE A 65 18.62 -14.39 -2.90
CA ILE A 65 17.66 -13.29 -2.73
C ILE A 65 16.37 -13.54 -3.54
N GLU A 66 16.50 -13.96 -4.80
CA GLU A 66 15.33 -14.25 -5.63
C GLU A 66 14.54 -15.46 -5.10
N THR A 67 15.23 -16.45 -4.52
CA THR A 67 14.57 -17.59 -3.87
C THR A 67 13.70 -17.15 -2.70
N VAL A 68 14.18 -16.23 -1.85
CA VAL A 68 13.40 -15.72 -0.71
C VAL A 68 12.35 -14.67 -1.10
N ARG A 69 12.48 -14.03 -2.27
CA ARG A 69 11.42 -13.19 -2.86
C ARG A 69 10.30 -14.01 -3.49
N ALA A 70 10.59 -15.23 -3.95
CA ALA A 70 9.63 -16.13 -4.60
C ALA A 70 8.76 -16.95 -3.62
N TYR A 71 8.38 -16.39 -2.47
CA TYR A 71 7.39 -17.03 -1.60
C TYR A 71 6.00 -16.99 -2.25
N ALA A 72 5.17 -18.02 -2.03
CA ALA A 72 3.84 -18.12 -2.63
C ALA A 72 2.71 -17.74 -1.67
N SER A 73 2.97 -17.80 -0.36
CA SER A 73 1.99 -17.55 0.70
C SER A 73 2.60 -16.76 1.84
N LEU A 74 1.76 -16.03 2.56
CA LEU A 74 2.20 -15.25 3.71
C LEU A 74 2.37 -16.11 4.97
N MET A 75 1.45 -17.03 5.17
CA MET A 75 1.42 -17.98 6.28
C MET A 75 1.60 -19.39 5.75
N GLN A 76 2.21 -20.27 6.55
CA GLN A 76 2.33 -21.68 6.19
C GLN A 76 0.93 -22.34 6.15
N PRO A 77 0.50 -22.91 5.02
CA PRO A 77 -0.75 -23.67 4.98
C PRO A 77 -0.62 -24.92 5.85
N ALA A 78 -1.66 -25.24 6.63
CA ALA A 78 -1.68 -26.45 7.45
C ALA A 78 -1.52 -27.71 6.58
N GLY A 79 -0.54 -28.57 6.89
CA GLY A 79 -0.25 -29.80 6.13
C GLY A 79 0.53 -29.60 4.84
N ALA A 80 0.98 -28.38 4.50
CA ALA A 80 1.82 -28.16 3.33
C ALA A 80 3.23 -28.78 3.52
N PRO A 81 3.82 -29.35 2.46
CA PRO A 81 5.14 -29.94 2.53
C PRO A 81 6.21 -28.91 2.95
N PRO A 82 7.34 -29.34 3.55
CA PRO A 82 8.42 -28.45 3.99
C PRO A 82 9.00 -27.57 2.87
N ALA A 83 8.75 -27.90 1.61
CA ALA A 83 9.17 -27.14 0.43
C ALA A 83 8.27 -25.95 0.06
N ALA A 84 7.11 -25.76 0.70
CA ALA A 84 6.19 -24.66 0.35
C ALA A 84 6.67 -23.29 0.86
N SER A 85 7.35 -22.49 0.03
CA SER A 85 7.91 -21.19 0.42
C SER A 85 6.83 -20.23 0.97
N SER A 86 6.93 -19.89 2.26
CA SER A 86 6.07 -18.93 2.94
C SER A 86 6.89 -17.81 3.56
N TYR A 87 6.31 -16.61 3.62
CA TYR A 87 7.00 -15.41 4.11
C TYR A 87 7.50 -15.58 5.57
N GLU A 88 6.69 -16.22 6.42
CA GLU A 88 7.05 -16.48 7.81
C GLU A 88 8.33 -17.32 7.96
N ARG A 89 8.54 -18.32 7.08
CA ARG A 89 9.70 -19.23 7.11
C ARG A 89 10.97 -18.66 6.47
N ILE A 90 10.97 -17.40 6.06
CA ILE A 90 12.22 -16.73 5.65
C ILE A 90 13.07 -16.55 6.90
N GLU A 91 14.10 -17.38 7.03
CA GLU A 91 15.00 -17.47 8.17
C GLU A 91 16.47 -17.29 7.75
N PRO A 92 17.34 -16.93 8.71
CA PRO A 92 18.79 -16.92 8.49
C PRO A 92 19.30 -18.29 8.04
N VAL A 93 20.29 -18.28 7.13
CA VAL A 93 20.91 -19.51 6.61
C VAL A 93 22.42 -19.36 6.56
N ALA A 94 23.13 -20.46 6.83
CA ALA A 94 24.54 -20.60 6.51
C ALA A 94 24.75 -21.93 5.79
N SER A 95 25.34 -21.90 4.61
CA SER A 95 25.60 -23.09 3.80
C SER A 95 26.93 -23.01 3.06
N ALA A 96 27.53 -24.18 2.82
CA ALA A 96 28.64 -24.31 1.89
C ALA A 96 28.09 -24.65 0.51
N VAL A 97 28.59 -23.97 -0.52
CA VAL A 97 28.16 -24.13 -1.91
C VAL A 97 29.40 -24.41 -2.75
N ASP A 98 29.50 -25.64 -3.23
CA ASP A 98 30.55 -26.13 -4.13
C ASP A 98 29.98 -26.48 -5.53
N GLN A 99 28.67 -26.43 -5.70
CA GLN A 99 27.98 -26.67 -6.98
C GLN A 99 26.91 -25.62 -7.27
N LEU A 100 26.72 -25.28 -8.54
CA LEU A 100 25.62 -24.42 -9.02
C LEU A 100 25.00 -25.02 -10.28
N GLY A 101 23.68 -25.25 -10.28
CA GLY A 101 22.98 -25.87 -11.41
C GLY A 101 23.50 -27.26 -11.79
N GLY A 102 24.04 -28.03 -10.82
CA GLY A 102 24.64 -29.35 -11.04
C GLY A 102 26.09 -29.32 -11.55
N LEU A 103 26.68 -28.14 -11.77
CA LEU A 103 28.08 -27.97 -12.16
C LEU A 103 28.95 -27.70 -10.93
N GLN A 104 30.09 -28.36 -10.85
CA GLN A 104 31.12 -28.11 -9.83
C GLN A 104 31.75 -26.72 -10.04
N LEU A 105 31.84 -25.95 -8.97
CA LEU A 105 32.46 -24.64 -8.96
C LEU A 105 33.99 -24.79 -8.85
N ASN A 106 34.71 -23.75 -9.27
CA ASN A 106 36.18 -23.70 -9.22
C ASN A 106 36.72 -23.42 -7.80
N THR A 107 35.86 -23.01 -6.87
CA THR A 107 36.17 -22.77 -5.47
C THR A 107 34.94 -23.04 -4.61
N ALA A 108 35.15 -23.31 -3.32
CA ALA A 108 34.08 -23.48 -2.36
C ALA A 108 33.63 -22.11 -1.83
N TYR A 109 32.34 -21.84 -1.93
CA TYR A 109 31.71 -20.63 -1.42
C TYR A 109 31.00 -20.91 -0.10
N ARG A 110 30.98 -19.92 0.80
CA ARG A 110 30.18 -19.93 2.03
C ARG A 110 29.11 -18.85 1.92
N LEU A 111 27.86 -19.26 1.77
CA LEU A 111 26.71 -18.37 1.73
C LEU A 111 26.17 -18.17 3.14
N THR A 112 25.95 -16.91 3.52
CA THR A 112 25.34 -16.51 4.79
C THR A 112 24.21 -15.52 4.52
N ARG A 113 22.98 -15.88 4.86
CA ARG A 113 21.82 -14.98 4.85
C ARG A 113 21.48 -14.60 6.29
N GLN A 114 21.42 -13.30 6.55
CA GLN A 114 20.92 -12.71 7.79
C GLN A 114 19.56 -12.07 7.51
N ILE A 115 18.64 -12.21 8.45
CA ILE A 115 17.27 -11.68 8.37
C ILE A 115 17.01 -10.85 9.61
N ASP A 116 16.83 -9.54 9.43
CA ASP A 116 16.39 -8.64 10.47
C ASP A 116 14.90 -8.37 10.29
N ALA A 117 14.08 -8.77 11.27
CA ALA A 117 12.65 -8.51 11.23
C ALA A 117 12.38 -7.02 11.51
N GLY A 118 11.83 -6.29 10.54
CA GLY A 118 11.35 -4.94 10.74
C GLY A 118 10.04 -4.96 11.53
N SER A 119 9.97 -4.22 12.64
CA SER A 119 8.80 -4.16 13.52
C SER A 119 7.62 -3.38 12.91
N ALA A 120 7.86 -2.57 11.88
CA ALA A 120 6.83 -1.82 11.16
C ALA A 120 6.56 -2.41 9.76
N LEU A 121 5.28 -2.63 9.44
CA LEU A 121 4.74 -2.93 8.09
C LEU A 121 5.01 -4.34 7.49
N ARG A 122 5.26 -5.39 8.31
CA ARG A 122 5.58 -6.76 7.82
C ARG A 122 6.70 -6.71 6.77
N MET A 123 7.89 -6.28 7.18
CA MET A 123 9.06 -6.24 6.31
C MET A 123 10.21 -7.03 6.94
N LYS A 124 11.00 -7.71 6.11
CA LYS A 124 12.24 -8.39 6.52
C LYS A 124 13.38 -7.76 5.74
N HIS A 125 14.40 -7.27 6.44
CA HIS A 125 15.64 -6.86 5.80
C HIS A 125 16.52 -8.10 5.67
N ALA A 126 16.93 -8.43 4.44
CA ALA A 126 17.73 -9.61 4.14
C ALA A 126 19.10 -9.16 3.64
N THR A 127 20.15 -9.62 4.32
CA THR A 127 21.54 -9.40 3.92
C THR A 127 22.17 -10.74 3.57
N VAL A 128 22.55 -10.92 2.30
CA VAL A 128 23.19 -12.15 1.80
C VAL A 128 24.65 -11.86 1.50
N GLY A 129 25.53 -12.50 2.27
CA GLY A 129 26.98 -12.49 2.07
C GLY A 129 27.47 -13.82 1.51
N VAL A 130 28.32 -13.77 0.50
CA VAL A 130 29.00 -14.95 -0.07
C VAL A 130 30.51 -14.75 0.10
N ALA A 131 31.12 -15.61 0.91
CA ALA A 131 32.56 -15.59 1.17
C ALA A 131 33.28 -16.74 0.46
N TRP A 132 34.51 -16.52 0.01
CA TRP A 132 35.37 -17.55 -0.57
C TRP A 132 36.85 -17.22 -0.36
N THR A 133 37.69 -18.23 -0.51
CA THR A 133 39.14 -18.07 -0.48
C THR A 133 39.67 -18.13 -1.91
N ALA A 134 40.45 -17.12 -2.32
CA ALA A 134 41.13 -17.11 -3.61
C ALA A 134 42.35 -18.05 -3.60
N ARG A 135 42.93 -18.29 -4.78
CA ARG A 135 44.07 -19.23 -4.96
C ARG A 135 45.32 -18.81 -4.18
N ASP A 136 45.47 -17.53 -3.90
CA ASP A 136 46.57 -16.95 -3.11
C ASP A 136 46.33 -17.04 -1.59
N GLY A 137 45.22 -17.65 -1.15
CA GLY A 137 44.84 -17.78 0.24
C GLY A 137 44.13 -16.56 0.83
N THR A 138 43.89 -15.51 0.03
CA THR A 138 43.16 -14.34 0.50
C THR A 138 41.65 -14.62 0.58
N GLU A 139 41.01 -14.17 1.67
CA GLU A 139 39.56 -14.24 1.79
C GLU A 139 38.89 -13.04 1.12
N HIS A 140 37.80 -13.32 0.42
CA HIS A 140 36.96 -12.33 -0.22
C HIS A 140 35.50 -12.56 0.14
N ARG A 141 34.71 -11.47 0.13
CA ARG A 141 33.27 -11.50 0.36
C ARG A 141 32.57 -10.56 -0.62
N ALA A 142 31.44 -11.03 -1.15
CA ALA A 142 30.45 -10.21 -1.85
C ALA A 142 29.19 -10.16 -1.00
N GLU A 143 28.52 -9.02 -0.95
CA GLU A 143 27.32 -8.82 -0.13
C GLU A 143 26.24 -8.11 -0.94
N VAL A 144 25.00 -8.56 -0.78
CA VAL A 144 23.81 -7.92 -1.34
C VAL A 144 22.76 -7.81 -0.25
N SER A 145 22.19 -6.61 -0.10
CA SER A 145 21.15 -6.34 0.89
C SER A 145 19.85 -5.95 0.19
N THR A 146 18.72 -6.37 0.76
CA THR A 146 17.40 -6.05 0.23
C THR A 146 16.32 -6.04 1.29
N ILE A 147 15.14 -5.54 0.93
CA ILE A 147 13.94 -5.57 1.75
C ILE A 147 12.94 -6.52 1.08
N ILE A 148 12.37 -7.42 1.88
CA ILE A 148 11.31 -8.35 1.48
C ILE A 148 10.03 -7.92 2.19
N ALA A 149 9.09 -7.37 1.41
CA ALA A 149 7.79 -6.93 1.91
C ALA A 149 6.87 -8.14 2.10
N GLY A 150 6.14 -8.20 3.21
CA GLY A 150 5.22 -9.27 3.59
C GLY A 150 3.82 -9.08 3.00
N GLN A 151 3.76 -8.84 1.69
CA GLN A 151 2.51 -8.72 0.93
C GLN A 151 2.20 -10.00 0.15
N HIS A 152 0.93 -10.29 -0.10
CA HIS A 152 0.57 -11.49 -0.87
C HIS A 152 1.09 -11.36 -2.31
N PRO A 153 1.84 -12.32 -2.89
CA PRO A 153 2.43 -12.20 -4.23
C PRO A 153 1.39 -11.94 -5.33
N ALA A 154 0.17 -12.44 -5.15
CA ALA A 154 -0.97 -12.15 -6.04
C ALA A 154 -1.27 -10.65 -6.18
N LEU A 155 -1.00 -9.82 -5.17
CA LEU A 155 -1.19 -8.36 -5.25
C LEU A 155 -0.17 -7.70 -6.18
N SER A 156 1.09 -8.17 -6.16
CA SER A 156 2.12 -7.70 -7.09
C SER A 156 1.86 -8.19 -8.52
N GLY A 157 1.33 -9.40 -8.69
CA GLY A 157 0.87 -9.91 -9.98
C GLY A 157 -0.32 -9.12 -10.55
N ALA A 158 -1.23 -8.64 -9.69
CA ALA A 158 -2.35 -7.79 -10.10
C ALA A 158 -1.92 -6.46 -10.72
N LEU A 159 -0.73 -5.93 -10.36
CA LEU A 159 -0.16 -4.71 -10.96
C LEU A 159 0.40 -4.94 -12.37
N ALA A 160 0.84 -6.18 -12.68
CA ALA A 160 1.42 -6.55 -13.97
C ALA A 160 0.38 -7.05 -14.99
N LEU A 161 -0.81 -7.41 -14.51
CA LEU A 161 -1.97 -7.56 -15.37
C LEU A 161 -2.34 -6.18 -15.91
N GLY A 162 -1.83 -5.84 -17.09
CA GLY A 162 -2.46 -4.82 -17.92
C GLY A 162 -3.93 -5.20 -18.06
N PRO A 163 -4.88 -4.26 -17.87
CA PRO A 163 -6.29 -4.57 -17.67
C PRO A 163 -6.82 -5.40 -18.84
N SER A 164 -6.82 -6.71 -18.68
CA SER A 164 -7.41 -7.66 -19.61
C SER A 164 -8.86 -7.78 -19.19
N ALA A 165 -9.65 -6.82 -19.67
CA ALA A 165 -11.10 -6.76 -19.57
C ALA A 165 -11.75 -6.84 -18.17
N LEU A 166 -11.00 -6.66 -17.06
CA LEU A 166 -11.55 -6.63 -15.69
C LEU A 166 -10.89 -5.53 -14.81
N THR A 167 -11.48 -4.34 -14.88
CA THR A 167 -11.73 -3.38 -13.78
C THR A 167 -10.86 -3.42 -12.50
N ALA A 168 -9.73 -2.69 -12.44
CA ALA A 168 -9.08 -2.31 -11.18
C ALA A 168 -8.18 -1.06 -11.30
N SER A 169 -8.80 0.08 -11.64
CA SER A 169 -8.43 1.47 -11.23
C SER A 169 -9.34 2.53 -11.89
N GLY A 170 -10.20 2.16 -12.85
CA GLY A 170 -11.11 3.08 -13.53
C GLY A 170 -12.44 2.48 -13.99
N GLY A 171 -12.91 1.43 -13.31
CA GLY A 171 -14.11 0.66 -13.70
C GLY A 171 -15.45 1.39 -13.60
N MET A 172 -15.46 2.71 -13.39
CA MET A 172 -16.68 3.51 -13.41
C MET A 172 -16.49 4.85 -14.12
N ALA A 173 -15.42 5.09 -14.88
CA ALA A 173 -15.18 6.37 -15.57
C ALA A 173 -15.51 7.60 -14.68
N ARG A 174 -15.11 7.54 -13.39
CA ARG A 174 -15.49 8.52 -12.37
C ARG A 174 -14.46 8.67 -11.25
N SER A 175 -14.54 9.81 -10.56
CA SER A 175 -13.69 10.25 -9.47
C SER A 175 -13.78 9.35 -8.24
N ALA A 176 -12.66 9.14 -7.56
CA ALA A 176 -12.59 8.45 -6.26
C ALA A 176 -13.33 9.22 -5.15
N ARG A 177 -13.70 10.48 -5.40
CA ARG A 177 -14.48 11.33 -4.49
C ARG A 177 -15.97 11.00 -4.49
N ILE A 178 -16.44 10.16 -5.42
CA ILE A 178 -17.84 9.72 -5.50
C ILE A 178 -17.98 8.41 -4.71
N PRO A 179 -18.96 8.31 -3.78
CA PRO A 179 -19.21 7.08 -3.06
C PRO A 179 -19.39 5.87 -3.99
N LEU A 180 -18.84 4.72 -3.59
CA LEU A 180 -19.00 3.47 -4.35
C LEU A 180 -20.48 3.04 -4.46
N THR A 181 -21.31 3.45 -3.51
CA THR A 181 -22.75 3.19 -3.50
C THR A 181 -23.54 4.03 -4.51
N ALA A 182 -22.96 5.09 -5.07
CA ALA A 182 -23.59 5.87 -6.13
C ALA A 182 -23.62 5.09 -7.45
N LYS A 183 -24.68 5.24 -8.24
CA LYS A 183 -24.77 4.62 -9.57
C LYS A 183 -24.22 5.54 -10.64
N ASN A 184 -23.36 5.02 -11.50
CA ASN A 184 -22.95 5.74 -12.70
C ASN A 184 -24.06 5.62 -13.78
N LEU A 185 -24.46 6.75 -14.37
CA LEU A 185 -25.48 6.80 -15.42
C LEU A 185 -24.89 6.56 -16.83
N GLY A 186 -23.57 6.60 -16.97
CA GLY A 186 -22.87 6.36 -18.24
C GLY A 186 -22.73 7.59 -19.14
N ASP A 187 -23.27 8.74 -18.72
CA ASP A 187 -23.27 10.01 -19.46
C ASP A 187 -22.28 11.05 -18.88
N GLY A 188 -21.34 10.60 -18.05
CA GLY A 188 -20.43 11.48 -17.30
C GLY A 188 -20.99 11.94 -15.95
N ARG A 189 -22.18 11.47 -15.54
CA ARG A 189 -22.77 11.76 -14.23
C ARG A 189 -22.95 10.50 -13.40
N SER A 190 -22.90 10.65 -12.08
CA SER A 190 -23.32 9.63 -11.12
C SER A 190 -24.50 10.15 -10.30
N VAL A 191 -25.35 9.25 -9.83
CA VAL A 191 -26.47 9.56 -8.95
C VAL A 191 -26.29 8.88 -7.60
N LEU A 192 -26.51 9.63 -6.53
CA LEU A 192 -26.54 9.15 -5.16
C LEU A 192 -27.87 9.54 -4.52
N LYS A 193 -28.68 8.54 -4.18
CA LYS A 193 -29.81 8.65 -3.27
C LYS A 193 -29.35 8.30 -1.86
N PRO A 194 -29.30 9.28 -0.95
CA PRO A 194 -28.64 9.08 0.34
C PRO A 194 -29.46 8.30 1.37
N VAL A 195 -30.79 8.35 1.27
CA VAL A 195 -31.74 7.67 2.17
C VAL A 195 -32.71 6.89 1.29
N LEU A 196 -32.83 5.57 1.51
CA LEU A 196 -33.62 4.71 0.62
C LEU A 196 -35.11 5.08 0.60
N VAL A 197 -35.67 5.35 1.78
CA VAL A 197 -37.08 5.76 1.95
C VAL A 197 -37.30 7.24 1.62
N GLY A 198 -36.23 8.01 1.45
CA GLY A 198 -36.29 9.42 1.08
C GLY A 198 -36.61 9.62 -0.41
N SER A 199 -36.97 10.86 -0.75
CA SER A 199 -37.30 11.28 -2.11
C SER A 199 -36.25 12.19 -2.75
N THR A 200 -35.10 12.36 -2.11
CA THR A 200 -34.01 13.23 -2.56
C THR A 200 -32.87 12.40 -3.16
N ALA A 201 -32.38 12.80 -4.32
CA ALA A 201 -31.16 12.27 -4.94
C ALA A 201 -30.23 13.41 -5.37
N PHE A 202 -28.93 13.13 -5.37
CA PHE A 202 -27.89 14.05 -5.79
C PHE A 202 -27.25 13.55 -7.07
N VAL A 203 -27.05 14.46 -8.02
CA VAL A 203 -26.30 14.22 -9.25
C VAL A 203 -24.90 14.76 -9.06
N LEU A 204 -23.90 13.90 -9.30
CA LEU A 204 -22.49 14.19 -9.14
C LEU A 204 -21.80 14.19 -10.50
N ASP A 205 -20.89 15.15 -10.70
CA ASP A 205 -20.00 15.16 -11.84
C ASP A 205 -18.94 14.05 -11.70
N ASN A 206 -18.82 13.17 -12.70
CA ASN A 206 -17.89 12.05 -12.60
C ASN A 206 -16.42 12.48 -12.59
N LEU A 207 -16.05 13.67 -13.06
CA LEU A 207 -14.65 14.11 -13.06
C LEU A 207 -14.25 14.71 -11.70
N SER A 208 -15.03 15.64 -11.17
CA SER A 208 -14.72 16.38 -9.94
C SER A 208 -15.24 15.70 -8.67
N GLY A 209 -16.36 14.98 -8.76
CA GLY A 209 -17.13 14.50 -7.61
C GLY A 209 -17.94 15.60 -6.90
N GLU A 210 -18.08 16.77 -7.51
CA GLU A 210 -18.97 17.85 -7.04
C GLU A 210 -20.43 17.45 -7.27
N VAL A 211 -21.31 17.80 -6.34
CA VAL A 211 -22.76 17.72 -6.56
C VAL A 211 -23.15 18.91 -7.44
N THR A 212 -23.80 18.64 -8.57
CA THR A 212 -24.22 19.65 -9.54
C THR A 212 -25.73 19.88 -9.53
N GLN A 213 -26.50 18.87 -9.14
CA GLN A 213 -27.96 18.95 -9.08
C GLN A 213 -28.51 18.19 -7.87
N GLN A 214 -29.60 18.71 -7.32
CA GLN A 214 -30.43 18.04 -6.35
C GLN A 214 -31.78 17.74 -6.99
N CYS A 215 -32.16 16.47 -6.99
CA CYS A 215 -33.44 15.99 -7.50
C CYS A 215 -34.39 15.67 -6.34
N SER A 216 -35.63 16.13 -6.46
CA SER A 216 -36.74 15.78 -5.58
C SER A 216 -37.67 14.76 -6.24
N GLU A 217 -38.66 14.28 -5.49
CA GLU A 217 -39.70 13.36 -5.98
C GLU A 217 -39.17 12.03 -6.54
N VAL A 218 -37.95 11.64 -6.17
CA VAL A 218 -37.39 10.33 -6.53
C VAL A 218 -38.20 9.24 -5.81
N PRO A 219 -38.66 8.18 -6.48
CA PRO A 219 -39.52 7.17 -5.85
C PRO A 219 -38.88 6.56 -4.60
N ALA A 220 -39.65 6.54 -3.51
CA ALA A 220 -39.23 5.91 -2.26
C ALA A 220 -39.02 4.40 -2.49
N GLY A 221 -38.02 3.82 -1.84
CA GLY A 221 -37.72 2.39 -1.93
C GLY A 221 -36.81 1.96 -3.09
N LEU A 222 -36.63 2.79 -4.13
CA LEU A 222 -35.61 2.54 -5.16
C LEU A 222 -34.20 2.73 -4.59
N SER A 223 -33.35 1.73 -4.78
CA SER A 223 -31.93 1.77 -4.44
C SER A 223 -31.11 2.51 -5.50
N ASN A 224 -29.89 2.91 -5.15
CA ASN A 224 -28.98 3.55 -6.12
C ASN A 224 -28.80 2.72 -7.39
N GLY A 225 -28.69 1.39 -7.28
CA GLY A 225 -28.52 0.49 -8.41
C GLY A 225 -29.69 0.50 -9.41
N GLU A 226 -30.88 0.85 -8.95
CA GLU A 226 -32.11 0.84 -9.76
C GLU A 226 -32.38 2.20 -10.43
N LEU A 227 -31.77 3.29 -9.94
CA LEU A 227 -32.02 4.63 -10.47
C LEU A 227 -31.59 4.78 -11.93
N THR A 228 -32.39 5.47 -12.73
CA THR A 228 -32.10 5.79 -14.14
C THR A 228 -32.42 7.25 -14.37
N ALA A 229 -32.03 7.80 -15.52
CA ALA A 229 -32.33 9.19 -15.88
C ALA A 229 -33.84 9.51 -15.86
N GLU A 230 -34.70 8.51 -16.13
CA GLU A 230 -36.17 8.67 -16.09
C GLU A 230 -36.72 8.96 -14.69
N HIS A 231 -35.97 8.59 -13.64
CA HIS A 231 -36.34 8.85 -12.26
C HIS A 231 -35.87 10.23 -11.77
N LEU A 232 -35.18 11.00 -12.61
CA LEU A 232 -34.52 12.27 -12.27
C LEU A 232 -35.15 13.43 -13.05
N THR A 233 -36.47 13.61 -12.92
CA THR A 233 -37.23 14.61 -13.69
C THR A 233 -37.36 15.96 -12.99
N HIS A 234 -37.26 16.00 -11.66
CA HIS A 234 -37.43 17.21 -10.85
C HIS A 234 -36.11 17.61 -10.19
N CYS A 235 -35.17 18.15 -10.95
CA CYS A 235 -33.85 18.53 -10.44
C CYS A 235 -33.62 20.05 -10.51
N SER A 236 -33.15 20.63 -9.42
CA SER A 236 -32.65 22.00 -9.35
C SER A 236 -31.12 22.00 -9.32
N GLU A 237 -30.51 23.08 -9.79
CA GLU A 237 -29.07 23.29 -9.61
C GLU A 237 -28.75 23.30 -8.11
N ALA A 238 -27.72 22.55 -7.74
CA ALA A 238 -27.22 22.49 -6.37
C ALA A 238 -25.72 22.33 -6.45
N ARG A 239 -24.96 23.36 -6.02
CA ARG A 239 -23.50 23.33 -6.03
C ARG A 239 -22.97 23.08 -4.63
N GLY A 240 -22.28 21.97 -4.46
CA GLY A 240 -21.76 21.61 -3.15
C GLY A 240 -20.88 20.37 -3.16
N LEU A 241 -20.34 20.11 -1.99
CA LEU A 241 -19.45 18.98 -1.73
C LEU A 241 -20.14 17.99 -0.80
N LEU A 242 -19.93 16.70 -1.07
CA LEU A 242 -20.49 15.64 -0.22
C LEU A 242 -19.66 15.48 1.04
N LEU A 243 -20.31 15.48 2.21
CA LEU A 243 -19.74 15.03 3.48
C LEU A 243 -20.48 13.77 3.90
N SER A 244 -19.79 12.64 4.03
CA SER A 244 -20.44 11.36 4.36
C SER A 244 -19.60 10.51 5.29
N GLY A 245 -20.28 9.62 6.01
CA GLY A 245 -19.65 8.72 6.95
C GLY A 245 -20.65 7.80 7.61
N THR A 246 -20.21 7.14 8.68
CA THR A 246 -21.02 6.25 9.49
C THR A 246 -20.92 6.63 10.96
N VAL A 247 -22.03 6.46 11.68
CA VAL A 247 -22.10 6.57 13.13
C VAL A 247 -22.30 5.18 13.69
N ARG A 248 -21.36 4.74 14.55
CA ARG A 248 -21.40 3.45 15.23
C ARG A 248 -21.65 3.64 16.71
N PHE A 249 -22.17 2.60 17.37
CA PHE A 249 -22.53 2.64 18.79
C PHE A 249 -21.76 1.54 19.52
N SER A 250 -21.19 1.88 20.68
CA SER A 250 -20.54 0.95 21.59
C SER A 250 -21.03 1.19 23.02
N ASN A 251 -21.81 0.26 23.54
CA ASN A 251 -22.25 0.19 24.94
C ASN A 251 -21.27 -0.60 25.82
N ALA A 252 -20.20 -1.17 25.23
CA ALA A 252 -19.15 -1.86 25.97
C ALA A 252 -18.44 -0.93 26.97
N ASN A 253 -17.93 -1.51 28.06
CA ASN A 253 -17.10 -0.83 29.04
C ASN A 253 -15.83 -1.66 29.30
N PRO A 254 -14.65 -1.25 28.79
CA PRO A 254 -14.41 -0.03 28.01
C PRO A 254 -15.05 -0.07 26.62
N PRO A 255 -15.33 1.09 25.97
CA PRO A 255 -15.87 1.10 24.62
C PRO A 255 -14.90 0.51 23.60
N ASP A 256 -15.41 -0.19 22.59
CA ASP A 256 -14.61 -0.83 21.54
C ASP A 256 -14.94 -0.23 20.16
N PRO A 257 -14.05 0.59 19.57
CA PRO A 257 -14.26 1.21 18.26
C PRO A 257 -14.23 0.21 17.09
N LEU A 258 -13.67 -0.99 17.28
CA LEU A 258 -13.56 -2.03 16.25
C LEU A 258 -14.76 -2.98 16.25
N ALA A 259 -15.42 -3.13 17.39
CA ALA A 259 -16.60 -3.98 17.57
C ALA A 259 -17.90 -3.20 17.84
N ALA A 260 -17.93 -1.91 17.51
CA ALA A 260 -19.08 -1.01 17.69
C ALA A 260 -20.24 -1.35 16.73
N ASN A 261 -21.03 -2.36 17.11
CA ASN A 261 -22.17 -2.88 16.35
C ASN A 261 -23.46 -2.88 17.17
N ASP A 262 -23.52 -2.10 18.27
CA ASP A 262 -24.73 -1.97 19.07
C ASP A 262 -25.89 -1.39 18.26
N PRO A 263 -27.15 -1.67 18.67
CA PRO A 263 -28.33 -1.10 18.01
C PRO A 263 -28.24 0.42 17.87
N PRO A 264 -28.42 0.98 16.67
CA PRO A 264 -28.28 2.40 16.44
C PRO A 264 -29.44 3.17 17.08
N LEU A 265 -29.13 4.30 17.69
CA LEU A 265 -30.12 5.26 18.17
C LEU A 265 -30.47 6.26 17.06
N GLU A 266 -31.70 6.78 17.10
CA GLU A 266 -32.17 7.77 16.13
C GLU A 266 -31.43 9.10 16.29
N LEU A 267 -30.96 9.66 15.17
CA LEU A 267 -30.21 10.91 15.12
C LEU A 267 -30.32 11.60 13.76
N ALA A 268 -30.06 12.89 13.75
CA ALA A 268 -29.74 13.67 12.55
C ALA A 268 -28.25 14.08 12.55
N MET A 269 -27.75 14.40 11.36
CA MET A 269 -26.47 15.07 11.18
C MET A 269 -26.74 16.55 10.92
N GLY A 270 -26.06 17.42 11.65
CA GLY A 270 -26.04 18.87 11.43
C GLY A 270 -24.69 19.31 10.86
N VAL A 271 -24.71 20.31 9.98
CA VAL A 271 -23.50 21.00 9.52
C VAL A 271 -23.70 22.49 9.73
N ALA A 272 -22.83 23.10 10.52
CA ALA A 272 -22.83 24.54 10.75
C ALA A 272 -21.72 25.19 9.92
N LEU A 273 -22.08 26.07 9.00
CA LEU A 273 -21.12 26.78 8.16
C LEU A 273 -20.50 27.95 8.94
N ALA A 274 -19.18 28.14 8.83
CA ALA A 274 -18.45 29.22 9.50
C ALA A 274 -18.76 30.61 8.91
N SER A 275 -19.21 30.66 7.66
CA SER A 275 -19.75 31.86 7.03
C SER A 275 -20.97 31.48 6.21
N ALA A 276 -21.95 32.39 6.13
CA ALA A 276 -23.09 32.24 5.26
C ALA A 276 -22.61 32.24 3.81
N VAL A 277 -22.39 31.06 3.25
CA VAL A 277 -22.30 30.88 1.81
C VAL A 277 -23.70 31.21 1.28
N ALA A 278 -23.83 32.26 0.47
CA ALA A 278 -25.10 32.91 0.12
C ALA A 278 -26.10 32.06 -0.72
N ALA A 279 -26.05 30.73 -0.69
CA ALA A 279 -26.76 29.90 -1.68
C ALA A 279 -27.74 28.84 -1.14
N ALA A 280 -27.55 28.22 0.03
CA ALA A 280 -28.49 27.24 0.58
C ALA A 280 -28.10 26.80 2.00
N ASP A 281 -29.05 26.24 2.75
CA ASP A 281 -28.74 25.49 3.97
C ASP A 281 -28.18 24.09 3.61
N PRO A 282 -27.26 23.53 4.41
CA PRO A 282 -26.83 22.15 4.22
C PRO A 282 -27.99 21.17 4.32
N TRP A 283 -28.09 20.26 3.34
CA TRP A 283 -29.01 19.14 3.43
C TRP A 283 -28.28 17.95 4.01
N CYS A 284 -28.85 17.30 5.03
CA CYS A 284 -28.30 16.07 5.60
C CYS A 284 -29.38 14.99 5.72
N GLY A 285 -29.03 13.77 5.35
CA GLY A 285 -29.87 12.58 5.50
C GLY A 285 -29.14 11.50 6.27
N THR A 286 -29.86 10.82 7.16
CA THR A 286 -29.37 9.71 7.98
C THR A 286 -30.26 8.49 7.76
N GLU A 287 -29.67 7.29 7.78
CA GLU A 287 -30.42 6.04 7.70
C GLU A 287 -29.72 4.96 8.53
N ALA A 288 -30.47 4.31 9.43
CA ALA A 288 -29.98 3.16 10.17
C ALA A 288 -29.85 1.94 9.24
N GLN A 289 -28.71 1.28 9.25
CA GLN A 289 -28.36 0.19 8.35
C GLN A 289 -27.92 -1.07 9.13
N LYS A 290 -28.06 -2.22 8.47
CA LYS A 290 -27.46 -3.50 8.83
C LYS A 290 -26.69 -4.09 7.65
N THR A 291 -25.63 -4.83 7.92
CA THR A 291 -24.93 -5.60 6.89
C THR A 291 -25.50 -7.02 6.81
N VAL A 292 -25.84 -7.45 5.59
CA VAL A 292 -26.33 -8.79 5.31
C VAL A 292 -25.48 -9.47 4.24
N LEU A 293 -25.49 -10.80 4.26
CA LEU A 293 -24.87 -11.66 3.27
C LEU A 293 -25.95 -12.49 2.58
N TYR A 294 -26.03 -12.47 1.26
CA TYR A 294 -26.95 -13.34 0.52
C TYR A 294 -26.27 -13.91 -0.71
N ARG A 295 -26.84 -14.99 -1.25
CA ARG A 295 -26.38 -15.61 -2.49
C ARG A 295 -27.41 -15.36 -3.59
N SER A 296 -26.94 -14.89 -4.73
CA SER A 296 -27.70 -14.76 -5.97
C SER A 296 -27.08 -15.66 -7.05
N GLY A 297 -27.68 -15.68 -8.24
CA GLY A 297 -27.10 -16.38 -9.40
C GLY A 297 -25.70 -15.88 -9.78
N ASP A 298 -25.38 -14.63 -9.46
CA ASP A 298 -24.12 -13.96 -9.83
C ASP A 298 -23.05 -14.07 -8.73
N GLY A 299 -23.36 -14.70 -7.59
CA GLY A 299 -22.40 -14.99 -6.54
C GLY A 299 -22.89 -14.65 -5.14
N VAL A 300 -21.94 -14.43 -4.23
CA VAL A 300 -22.20 -14.05 -2.83
C VAL A 300 -22.06 -12.54 -2.70
N HIS A 301 -23.10 -11.90 -2.19
CA HIS A 301 -23.18 -10.46 -2.01
C HIS A 301 -23.18 -10.11 -0.52
N ARG A 302 -22.31 -9.18 -0.13
CA ARG A 302 -22.31 -8.54 1.19
C ARG A 302 -22.70 -7.08 1.00
N VAL A 303 -23.84 -6.67 1.54
CA VAL A 303 -24.41 -5.34 1.30
C VAL A 303 -24.94 -4.72 2.59
N ALA A 304 -24.93 -3.39 2.64
CA ALA A 304 -25.66 -2.63 3.65
C ALA A 304 -27.09 -2.39 3.18
N VAL A 305 -28.06 -2.65 4.05
CA VAL A 305 -29.49 -2.41 3.82
C VAL A 305 -30.08 -1.68 5.01
N PRO A 306 -31.21 -0.96 4.86
CA PRO A 306 -31.89 -0.34 5.99
C PRO A 306 -32.18 -1.34 7.11
N LEU A 307 -32.13 -0.89 8.35
CA LEU A 307 -32.24 -1.76 9.53
C LEU A 307 -33.50 -2.65 9.50
N ALA A 308 -34.63 -2.07 9.07
CA ALA A 308 -35.93 -2.73 8.92
C ALA A 308 -36.15 -3.43 7.56
N ALA A 309 -35.13 -3.49 6.70
CA ALA A 309 -35.26 -4.18 5.41
C ALA A 309 -35.43 -5.70 5.61
N GLU A 310 -36.12 -6.33 4.65
CA GLU A 310 -36.35 -7.77 4.55
C GLU A 310 -35.66 -8.35 3.29
N PRO A 311 -35.37 -9.66 3.22
CA PRO A 311 -34.62 -10.28 2.11
C PRO A 311 -35.16 -9.97 0.72
N ALA A 312 -36.48 -9.88 0.57
CA ALA A 312 -37.15 -9.56 -0.68
C ALA A 312 -36.68 -8.23 -1.29
N ARG A 313 -36.15 -7.30 -0.47
CA ARG A 313 -35.63 -6.01 -0.92
C ARG A 313 -34.44 -6.13 -1.86
N VAL A 314 -33.61 -7.14 -1.68
CA VAL A 314 -32.46 -7.41 -2.56
C VAL A 314 -32.76 -8.53 -3.55
N GLY A 315 -34.04 -8.85 -3.76
CA GLY A 315 -34.47 -9.98 -4.58
C GLY A 315 -34.03 -11.35 -4.05
N ALA A 316 -33.64 -11.44 -2.76
CA ALA A 316 -33.20 -12.67 -2.16
C ALA A 316 -34.36 -13.35 -1.40
N ALA A 317 -34.44 -14.68 -1.51
CA ALA A 317 -35.40 -15.46 -0.71
C ALA A 317 -35.04 -15.45 0.78
N ALA A 318 -33.75 -15.37 1.10
CA ALA A 318 -33.22 -15.29 2.45
C ALA A 318 -31.83 -14.62 2.43
N TRP A 319 -31.41 -14.11 3.58
CA TRP A 319 -30.06 -13.63 3.82
C TRP A 319 -29.56 -14.07 5.19
N THR A 320 -28.26 -13.90 5.43
CA THR A 320 -27.63 -14.02 6.74
C THR A 320 -27.32 -12.62 7.24
N ASP A 321 -27.83 -12.28 8.42
CA ASP A 321 -27.47 -11.05 9.11
C ASP A 321 -26.07 -11.20 9.73
N LEU A 322 -25.16 -10.25 9.44
CA LEU A 322 -23.78 -10.29 9.94
C LEU A 322 -23.60 -9.61 11.31
N GLY A 323 -24.67 -9.08 11.90
CA GLY A 323 -24.64 -8.40 13.19
C GLY A 323 -24.07 -6.98 13.14
N GLU A 324 -23.50 -6.54 12.02
CA GLU A 324 -23.02 -5.17 11.85
C GLU A 324 -24.18 -4.19 11.79
N ARG A 325 -24.08 -3.11 12.57
CA ARG A 325 -25.08 -2.05 12.69
C ARG A 325 -24.42 -0.69 12.73
N PHE A 326 -25.01 0.29 12.06
CA PHE A 326 -24.53 1.67 12.02
C PHE A 326 -25.62 2.59 11.46
N VAL A 327 -25.48 3.90 11.67
CA VAL A 327 -26.23 4.91 10.92
C VAL A 327 -25.34 5.45 9.82
N ALA A 328 -25.73 5.29 8.57
CA ALA A 328 -25.08 5.97 7.46
C ALA A 328 -25.60 7.40 7.39
N TYR A 329 -24.72 8.37 7.17
CA TYR A 329 -25.13 9.75 6.94
C TYR A 329 -24.46 10.33 5.70
N ASN A 330 -25.18 11.24 5.05
CA ASN A 330 -24.70 11.96 3.89
C ASN A 330 -25.24 13.38 3.95
N CYS A 331 -24.37 14.34 3.76
CA CYS A 331 -24.70 15.76 3.69
C CYS A 331 -24.24 16.34 2.36
N LEU A 332 -25.13 17.08 1.71
CA LEU A 332 -24.78 18.04 0.68
C LEU A 332 -24.43 19.34 1.41
N VAL A 333 -23.16 19.71 1.38
CA VAL A 333 -22.67 20.95 1.98
C VAL A 333 -22.49 22.00 0.88
N PRO A 334 -23.30 23.08 0.89
CA PRO A 334 -23.16 24.17 -0.06
C PRO A 334 -21.76 24.77 0.00
N ALA A 335 -21.18 25.00 -1.17
CA ALA A 335 -19.81 25.49 -1.31
C ALA A 335 -19.79 26.66 -2.31
N ALA A 336 -18.89 27.62 -2.11
CA ALA A 336 -18.75 28.79 -2.97
C ALA A 336 -17.34 28.95 -3.54
N GLY A 337 -17.25 29.76 -4.60
CA GLY A 337 -16.02 30.00 -5.33
C GLY A 337 -15.77 28.99 -6.44
N ASP A 338 -14.65 29.19 -7.13
CA ASP A 338 -14.14 28.29 -8.16
C ASP A 338 -12.62 28.11 -7.95
N PRO A 339 -12.16 26.95 -7.42
CA PRO A 339 -12.94 25.77 -7.07
C PRO A 339 -13.86 25.98 -5.85
N PRO A 340 -14.97 25.22 -5.73
CA PRO A 340 -15.93 25.36 -4.63
C PRO A 340 -15.30 24.99 -3.29
N ARG A 341 -15.48 25.85 -2.28
CA ARG A 341 -14.97 25.66 -0.92
C ARG A 341 -16.00 25.94 0.16
N TRP A 342 -15.88 25.25 1.29
CA TRP A 342 -16.64 25.54 2.51
C TRP A 342 -15.78 25.35 3.78
N SER A 343 -16.19 25.98 4.87
CA SER A 343 -15.63 25.79 6.21
C SER A 343 -16.77 25.68 7.22
N GLY A 344 -16.59 24.91 8.28
CA GLY A 344 -17.65 24.68 9.26
C GLY A 344 -17.41 23.50 10.17
N THR A 345 -18.44 23.10 10.90
CA THR A 345 -18.41 21.96 11.84
C THR A 345 -19.54 21.00 11.54
N SER A 346 -19.32 19.70 11.78
CA SER A 346 -20.37 18.68 11.73
C SER A 346 -20.73 18.24 13.14
N THR A 347 -22.01 18.10 13.45
CA THR A 347 -22.50 17.69 14.78
C THR A 347 -23.59 16.64 14.66
N LEU A 348 -23.67 15.74 15.64
CA LEU A 348 -24.79 14.81 15.75
C LEU A 348 -25.87 15.45 16.62
N ILE A 349 -27.11 15.31 16.16
CA ILE A 349 -28.31 15.82 16.82
C ILE A 349 -29.13 14.60 17.26
N PRO A 350 -29.23 14.31 18.56
CA PRO A 350 -29.89 13.11 19.06
C PRO A 350 -31.42 13.25 19.07
N PHE A 351 -32.14 12.16 18.82
CA PHE A 351 -33.59 12.07 19.02
C PHE A 351 -33.92 11.01 20.07
N GLY A 352 -34.55 11.41 21.17
CA GLY A 352 -34.93 10.49 22.26
C GLY A 352 -33.77 10.04 23.17
N TRP A 353 -32.58 10.63 23.03
CA TRP A 353 -31.44 10.46 23.94
C TRP A 353 -30.68 11.79 24.09
N THR A 354 -29.79 11.88 25.07
CA THR A 354 -29.05 13.12 25.38
C THR A 354 -27.55 12.94 25.22
N ILE A 355 -26.88 14.01 24.76
CA ILE A 355 -25.43 14.11 24.75
C ILE A 355 -24.98 14.76 26.06
N GLY A 356 -23.98 14.21 26.72
CA GLY A 356 -23.53 14.67 28.02
C GLY A 356 -22.44 13.79 28.62
N THR A 357 -22.11 14.02 29.88
CA THR A 357 -20.99 13.38 30.58
C THR A 357 -21.42 12.38 31.66
N THR A 358 -22.72 12.11 31.81
CA THR A 358 -23.23 11.14 32.78
C THR A 358 -23.44 9.76 32.17
N ALA A 359 -23.64 8.74 33.01
CA ALA A 359 -23.92 7.37 32.55
C ALA A 359 -25.28 7.23 31.83
N ALA A 360 -26.21 8.17 32.04
CA ALA A 360 -27.48 8.23 31.33
C ALA A 360 -27.33 8.88 29.93
N ASP A 361 -26.32 9.71 29.76
CA ASP A 361 -26.05 10.41 28.51
C ASP A 361 -25.19 9.56 27.55
N ARG A 362 -24.92 10.15 26.40
CA ARG A 362 -23.97 9.65 25.42
C ARG A 362 -22.87 10.68 25.14
N ARG A 363 -21.69 10.18 24.81
CA ARG A 363 -20.56 10.97 24.30
C ARG A 363 -20.28 10.53 22.87
N ILE A 364 -19.91 11.49 22.04
CA ILE A 364 -19.58 11.29 20.64
C ILE A 364 -18.08 11.46 20.50
N CYS A 365 -17.46 10.47 19.90
CA CYS A 365 -16.07 10.45 19.50
C CYS A 365 -16.03 10.47 17.97
N ARG A 366 -15.05 11.13 17.39
CA ARG A 366 -14.77 11.04 15.95
C ARG A 366 -13.60 10.09 15.71
N TYR A 367 -13.70 9.28 14.67
CA TYR A 367 -12.58 8.53 14.17
C TYR A 367 -11.64 9.51 13.46
N ALA A 368 -10.43 9.65 14.00
CA ALA A 368 -9.46 10.60 13.51
C ALA A 368 -8.09 9.94 13.46
N TRP A 369 -7.30 10.30 12.46
CA TRP A 369 -5.95 9.78 12.30
C TRP A 369 -5.06 10.85 11.72
N ASP A 370 -3.92 11.10 12.36
CA ASP A 370 -2.86 11.98 11.86
C ASP A 370 -2.19 11.29 10.67
N HIS A 371 -2.69 11.59 9.46
CA HIS A 371 -2.28 10.95 8.23
C HIS A 371 -0.95 11.51 7.72
N ASP A 372 -0.61 12.75 8.07
CA ASP A 372 0.62 13.40 7.67
C ASP A 372 1.75 13.40 8.72
N GLY A 373 1.45 12.98 9.95
CA GLY A 373 2.41 12.86 11.04
C GLY A 373 2.75 14.19 11.70
N SER A 374 1.90 15.22 11.55
CA SER A 374 2.09 16.56 12.12
C SER A 374 1.96 16.61 13.65
N GLY A 375 1.35 15.59 14.25
CA GLY A 375 0.96 15.55 15.66
C GLY A 375 -0.36 16.28 15.95
N ALA A 376 -1.03 16.79 14.93
CA ALA A 376 -2.35 17.42 15.01
C ALA A 376 -3.37 16.66 14.14
N ILE A 377 -4.66 16.93 14.36
CA ILE A 377 -5.74 16.51 13.47
C ILE A 377 -6.32 17.79 12.88
N ASP A 378 -5.68 18.29 11.83
CA ASP A 378 -5.95 19.62 11.25
C ASP A 378 -6.26 19.56 9.76
N ARG A 379 -5.91 18.48 9.07
CA ARG A 379 -6.33 18.27 7.69
C ARG A 379 -7.76 17.77 7.62
N ASN A 380 -8.52 18.27 6.65
CA ASN A 380 -9.92 17.90 6.46
C ASN A 380 -10.16 16.39 6.28
N ASP A 381 -9.21 15.64 5.71
CA ASP A 381 -9.31 14.18 5.55
C ASP A 381 -9.02 13.39 6.83
N GLU A 382 -8.46 14.03 7.86
CA GLU A 382 -8.14 13.43 9.17
C GLU A 382 -9.30 13.54 10.17
N HIS A 383 -10.41 14.14 9.75
CA HIS A 383 -11.61 14.40 10.54
C HIS A 383 -11.36 15.38 11.71
N PRO A 384 -11.05 16.65 11.42
CA PRO A 384 -10.89 17.68 12.43
C PRO A 384 -12.24 18.05 13.05
N ALA A 385 -12.22 18.73 14.20
CA ALA A 385 -13.44 19.29 14.79
C ALA A 385 -13.99 20.44 13.94
N ASP A 386 -13.09 21.26 13.40
CA ASP A 386 -13.37 22.40 12.52
C ASP A 386 -12.79 22.13 11.13
N TYR A 387 -13.65 22.05 10.13
CA TYR A 387 -13.25 21.92 8.74
C TYR A 387 -12.91 23.28 8.15
N MET A 388 -11.78 23.36 7.45
CA MET A 388 -11.24 24.61 6.92
C MET A 388 -11.00 24.52 5.42
N GLY A 389 -11.73 25.32 4.64
CA GLY A 389 -11.50 25.51 3.21
C GLY A 389 -11.60 24.22 2.39
N VAL A 390 -12.52 23.33 2.78
CA VAL A 390 -12.78 22.03 2.16
C VAL A 390 -13.09 22.22 0.68
N ASP A 391 -12.25 21.66 -0.19
CA ASP A 391 -12.28 21.83 -1.65
C ASP A 391 -12.65 20.55 -2.41
N ARG A 392 -13.11 19.53 -1.68
CA ARG A 392 -13.44 18.20 -2.19
C ARG A 392 -14.50 17.52 -1.34
N ALA A 393 -15.14 16.50 -1.90
CA ALA A 393 -15.98 15.62 -1.10
C ALA A 393 -15.15 14.91 -0.01
N LEU A 394 -15.65 14.91 1.21
CA LEU A 394 -15.09 14.21 2.36
C LEU A 394 -15.93 12.97 2.63
N LEU A 395 -15.34 11.82 2.34
CA LEU A 395 -15.94 10.52 2.62
C LEU A 395 -15.37 9.98 3.94
N GLN A 396 -16.08 9.03 4.55
CA GLN A 396 -15.61 8.28 5.72
C GLN A 396 -15.31 9.14 6.97
N GLN A 397 -16.01 10.25 7.14
CA GLN A 397 -15.95 11.05 8.37
C GLN A 397 -16.77 10.33 9.44
N ASN A 398 -16.18 9.34 10.11
CA ASN A 398 -16.93 8.41 10.96
C ASN A 398 -17.00 8.89 12.42
N PHE A 399 -18.09 8.53 13.11
CA PHE A 399 -18.28 8.78 14.54
C PHE A 399 -18.56 7.51 15.32
N LEU A 400 -18.17 7.52 16.59
CA LEU A 400 -18.46 6.51 17.59
C LEU A 400 -19.27 7.16 18.72
N VAL A 401 -20.43 6.60 19.03
CA VAL A 401 -21.26 6.99 20.17
C VAL A 401 -21.05 5.99 21.30
N ILE A 402 -20.70 6.50 22.48
CA ILE A 402 -20.42 5.73 23.69
C ILE A 402 -21.25 6.26 24.86
N ARG A 403 -21.21 5.59 26.01
CA ARG A 403 -21.80 6.10 27.26
C ARG A 403 -21.10 7.39 27.72
N GLY A 404 -21.87 8.38 28.20
CA GLY A 404 -21.36 9.75 28.45
C GLY A 404 -20.24 9.85 29.49
N ASP A 405 -20.27 8.99 30.50
CA ASP A 405 -19.28 8.87 31.59
C ASP A 405 -17.98 8.17 31.16
N LEU A 406 -17.93 7.58 29.97
CA LEU A 406 -16.75 6.91 29.45
C LEU A 406 -15.91 7.89 28.60
N ALA A 407 -14.59 7.68 28.62
CA ALA A 407 -13.68 8.40 27.75
C ALA A 407 -13.71 7.82 26.34
N CYS A 408 -13.46 8.68 25.34
CA CYS A 408 -13.25 8.20 23.98
C CYS A 408 -12.06 7.26 23.94
N PRO A 409 -12.17 6.09 23.28
CA PRO A 409 -11.05 5.18 23.13
C PRO A 409 -9.89 5.84 22.39
N ASP A 410 -8.86 6.22 23.13
CA ASP A 410 -7.61 6.67 22.54
C ASP A 410 -6.93 5.47 21.91
N GLY A 411 -6.65 5.58 20.61
CA GLY A 411 -5.82 4.64 19.88
C GLY A 411 -4.34 4.80 20.22
N ALA A 412 -4.02 5.12 21.49
CA ALA A 412 -2.68 5.43 21.94
C ALA A 412 -1.72 4.38 21.37
N ALA A 413 -0.77 4.86 20.56
CA ALA A 413 0.32 4.06 20.06
C ALA A 413 0.88 3.25 21.25
N PRO A 414 1.22 1.97 21.08
CA PRO A 414 1.87 1.23 22.15
C PRO A 414 3.09 2.03 22.59
N ARG A 415 3.04 2.60 23.80
CA ARG A 415 4.28 2.85 24.53
C ARG A 415 4.95 1.48 24.59
N MET A 416 6.20 1.37 24.16
CA MET A 416 7.00 0.19 24.46
C MET A 416 7.05 0.06 25.98
N ALA A 417 6.09 -0.67 26.54
CA ALA A 417 6.17 -1.21 27.87
C ALA A 417 6.98 -2.49 27.72
N ASP A 418 8.10 -2.54 28.41
CA ASP A 418 8.90 -3.73 28.63
C ASP A 418 8.03 -4.80 29.32
N ALA A 419 7.21 -5.54 28.58
CA ALA A 419 6.50 -6.70 29.11
C ALA A 419 5.96 -7.60 28.00
N VAL A 420 6.38 -8.85 28.09
CA VAL A 420 5.85 -10.04 27.41
C VAL A 420 4.32 -10.03 27.45
N GLY A 421 3.70 -9.80 26.29
CA GLY A 421 2.26 -9.87 26.07
C GLY A 421 1.95 -9.58 24.61
N SER A 422 1.00 -10.30 24.01
CA SER A 422 0.60 -10.16 22.61
C SER A 422 0.43 -8.67 22.23
N PRO A 423 0.96 -8.22 21.08
CA PRO A 423 0.84 -6.83 20.68
C PRO A 423 -0.65 -6.47 20.50
N PRO A 424 -1.11 -5.31 20.99
CA PRO A 424 -2.46 -4.87 20.67
C PRO A 424 -2.57 -4.67 19.16
N THR A 425 -3.60 -5.26 18.57
CA THR A 425 -4.09 -4.98 17.22
C THR A 425 -4.21 -3.47 17.01
N SER A 426 -3.90 -2.97 15.80
CA SER A 426 -3.97 -1.55 15.42
C SER A 426 -5.16 -0.86 16.09
N ARG A 427 -4.88 -0.07 17.13
CA ARG A 427 -5.95 0.60 17.87
C ARG A 427 -6.38 1.80 17.06
N VAL A 428 -7.59 1.72 16.53
CA VAL A 428 -8.24 2.84 15.85
C VAL A 428 -8.33 3.99 16.84
N ALA A 429 -7.77 5.14 16.48
CA ALA A 429 -7.80 6.33 17.32
C ALA A 429 -9.15 7.03 17.18
N THR A 430 -9.77 7.29 18.33
CA THR A 430 -10.94 8.18 18.41
C THR A 430 -10.60 9.36 19.29
N ILE A 431 -11.19 10.52 18.99
CA ILE A 431 -11.02 11.75 19.78
C ILE A 431 -12.40 12.27 20.15
N GLN A 432 -12.53 12.85 21.34
CA GLN A 432 -13.80 13.46 21.77
C GLN A 432 -14.26 14.55 20.81
N HIS A 433 -15.53 14.46 20.41
CA HIS A 433 -16.21 15.37 19.50
C HIS A 433 -17.35 16.14 20.17
N GLN A 434 -18.23 15.45 20.90
CA GLN A 434 -19.30 16.06 21.70
C GLN A 434 -19.53 15.28 23.01
N PRO A 435 -19.90 15.93 24.14
CA PRO A 435 -19.93 17.38 24.28
C PRO A 435 -18.56 18.01 24.08
#